data_AF-B3CV00-F1
#
_entry.id   AF-B3CV00-F1
#
_cell.length_a   1.000
_cell.length_b   1.000
_cell.length_c   1.000
_cell.angle_alpha   90.00
_cell.angle_beta   90.00
_cell.angle_gamma   90.00
#
_symmetry.space_group_name_H-M   'P 1'
#
loop_
_entity.id
_entity.type
_entity.pdbx_description
1 polymer ?
#
loop_
_entity_poly.entity_id
_entity_poly.type
_entity_poly.pdbx_seq_one_letter_code
_entity_poly.pdbx_strand_id
1 'polypeptide(L)'
;MRKLRQLLRQVEDAQKQVSQKEYSGSAMIEHKKVVTVILDGQANVKSIAIDLALTSNTTSELLEKLVITAFNDAFHQINTEASKMMSNMLGKLTSKLSKMKYPQLDKIDDKVGNAEFDGSAGGNLVNIILNGNGNIKSITIDSSVINDQAMLEDLLVVSYSNAKRKFDSETSNAMSDLLGGGKSVF
;
A
#
# COMPACT_ATOMS: atom_id res chain seq x y z
N MET A 1 35.49 -3.81 10.83
CA MET A 1 34.27 -4.00 11.66
C MET A 1 33.51 -2.71 12.04
N ARG A 2 34.16 -1.61 12.47
CA ARG A 2 33.47 -0.34 12.83
C ARG A 2 32.66 0.30 11.68
N LYS A 3 33.23 0.39 10.47
CA LYS A 3 32.57 0.96 9.27
C LYS A 3 31.34 0.16 8.81
N LEU A 4 31.35 -1.17 8.96
CA LEU A 4 30.22 -2.03 8.61
C LEU A 4 29.06 -1.84 9.58
N ARG A 5 29.33 -1.77 10.90
CA ARG A 5 28.30 -1.47 11.91
C ARG A 5 27.69 -0.08 11.71
N GLN A 6 28.49 0.91 11.34
CA GLN A 6 27.98 2.25 11.02
C GLN A 6 27.07 2.24 9.80
N LEU A 7 27.43 1.50 8.75
CA LEU A 7 26.58 1.36 7.56
C LEU A 7 25.26 0.65 7.91
N LEU A 8 25.30 -0.45 8.66
CA LEU A 8 24.09 -1.18 9.07
C LEU A 8 23.13 -0.28 9.88
N ARG A 9 23.66 0.53 10.80
CA ARG A 9 22.85 1.53 11.53
C ARG A 9 22.24 2.58 10.61
N GLN A 10 22.99 3.09 9.64
CA GLN A 10 22.45 4.06 8.68
C GLN A 10 21.30 3.48 7.84
N VAL A 11 21.39 2.20 7.50
CA VAL A 11 20.32 1.49 6.78
C VAL A 11 19.10 1.32 7.67
N GLU A 12 19.28 0.90 8.92
CA GLU A 12 18.20 0.72 9.90
C GLU A 12 17.48 2.04 10.20
N ASP A 13 18.24 3.12 10.43
CA ASP A 13 17.69 4.46 10.68
C ASP A 13 16.92 4.99 9.46
N ALA A 14 17.44 4.78 8.24
CA ALA A 14 16.77 5.17 7.01
C ALA A 14 15.49 4.37 6.77
N GLN A 15 15.52 3.05 7.02
CA GLN A 15 14.34 2.18 6.93
C GLN A 15 13.26 2.63 7.91
N LYS A 16 13.63 2.92 9.17
CA LYS A 16 12.70 3.40 10.19
C LYS A 16 12.08 4.76 9.82
N GLN A 17 12.87 5.68 9.29
CA GLN A 17 12.38 6.97 8.83
C GLN A 17 11.38 6.82 7.69
N VAL A 18 11.66 5.96 6.70
CA VAL A 18 10.74 5.69 5.59
C VAL A 18 9.45 5.06 6.09
N SER A 19 9.52 4.08 6.99
CA SER A 19 8.33 3.41 7.53
C SER A 19 7.40 4.34 8.29
N GLN A 20 7.93 5.38 8.96
CA GLN A 20 7.13 6.34 9.72
C GLN A 20 6.68 7.55 8.92
N LYS A 21 7.22 7.75 7.72
CA LYS A 21 6.85 8.89 6.86
C LYS A 21 5.43 8.71 6.34
N GLU A 22 4.70 9.82 6.23
CA GLU A 22 3.36 9.87 5.67
C GLU A 22 3.37 10.26 4.19
N TYR A 23 2.48 9.65 3.43
CA TYR A 23 2.31 9.80 1.99
C TYR A 23 0.85 10.11 1.70
N SER A 24 0.61 11.22 1.03
CA SER A 24 -0.75 11.72 0.77
C SER A 24 -1.11 11.47 -0.69
N GLY A 25 -2.13 10.66 -0.93
CA GLY A 25 -2.78 10.53 -2.23
C GLY A 25 -4.07 11.33 -2.29
N SER A 26 -4.43 11.81 -3.47
CA SER A 26 -5.69 12.56 -3.62
C SER A 26 -6.38 12.36 -4.96
N ALA A 27 -7.70 12.43 -4.94
CA ALA A 27 -8.53 12.50 -6.14
C ALA A 27 -9.23 13.86 -6.21
N MET A 28 -9.26 14.45 -7.41
CA MET A 28 -9.74 15.81 -7.63
C MET A 28 -10.92 15.85 -8.60
N ILE A 29 -11.88 16.72 -8.32
CA ILE A 29 -12.95 17.13 -9.23
C ILE A 29 -12.86 18.64 -9.38
N GLU A 30 -12.86 19.16 -10.61
CA GLU A 30 -12.77 20.61 -10.89
C GLU A 30 -11.63 21.32 -10.13
N HIS A 31 -10.46 20.67 -10.04
CA HIS A 31 -9.27 21.13 -9.31
C HIS A 31 -9.42 21.21 -7.77
N LYS A 32 -10.51 20.71 -7.21
CA LYS A 32 -10.71 20.59 -5.76
C LYS A 32 -10.44 19.16 -5.32
N LYS A 33 -9.72 19.01 -4.20
CA LYS A 33 -9.49 17.69 -3.59
C LYS A 33 -10.79 17.20 -2.98
N VAL A 34 -11.27 16.06 -3.47
CA VAL A 34 -12.51 15.44 -3.01
C VAL A 34 -12.20 14.28 -2.08
N VAL A 35 -11.25 13.43 -2.46
CA VAL A 35 -10.79 12.34 -1.60
C VAL A 35 -9.31 12.58 -1.30
N THR A 36 -8.95 12.50 -0.03
CA THR A 36 -7.56 12.52 0.43
C THR A 36 -7.32 11.29 1.29
N VAL A 37 -6.24 10.57 1.01
CA VAL A 37 -5.82 9.38 1.76
C VAL A 37 -4.38 9.60 2.23
N ILE A 38 -4.14 9.37 3.52
CA ILE A 38 -2.79 9.41 4.09
C ILE A 38 -2.40 8.00 4.51
N LEU A 39 -1.30 7.51 3.95
CA LEU A 39 -0.69 6.23 4.31
C LEU A 39 0.68 6.46 4.96
N ASP A 40 1.10 5.58 5.87
CA ASP A 40 2.53 5.52 6.25
C ASP A 40 3.37 4.75 5.22
N GLY A 41 4.69 4.72 5.40
CA GLY A 41 5.59 3.99 4.51
C GLY A 41 5.46 2.47 4.54
N GLN A 42 4.59 1.91 5.40
CA GLN A 42 4.19 0.50 5.37
C GLN A 42 2.81 0.30 4.70
N ALA A 43 2.27 1.38 4.11
CA ALA A 43 0.94 1.47 3.54
C ALA A 43 -0.17 1.20 4.56
N ASN A 44 -0.01 1.56 5.83
CA ASN A 44 -1.13 1.61 6.77
C ASN A 44 -1.84 2.96 6.69
N VAL A 45 -3.16 2.93 6.75
CA VAL A 45 -3.97 4.16 6.72
C VAL A 45 -3.79 4.95 8.01
N LYS A 46 -3.48 6.24 7.87
CA LYS A 46 -3.48 7.24 8.95
C LYS A 46 -4.73 8.07 8.96
N SER A 47 -5.21 8.45 7.78
CA SER A 47 -6.50 9.15 7.64
C SER A 47 -7.06 8.99 6.23
N ILE A 48 -8.38 9.10 6.16
CA ILE A 48 -9.16 9.24 4.92
C ILE A 48 -10.06 10.44 5.15
N ALA A 49 -10.14 11.33 4.17
CA ALA A 49 -11.04 12.47 4.18
C ALA A 49 -11.79 12.55 2.84
N ILE A 50 -13.11 12.57 2.89
CA ILE A 50 -14.00 12.62 1.73
C ILE A 50 -14.90 13.86 1.84
N ASP A 51 -14.72 14.82 0.94
CA ASP A 51 -15.60 15.98 0.85
C ASP A 51 -16.83 15.67 -0.03
N LEU A 52 -17.89 15.15 0.60
CA LEU A 52 -19.15 14.84 -0.08
C LEU A 52 -19.89 16.09 -0.60
N ALA A 53 -19.57 17.29 -0.12
CA ALA A 53 -20.22 18.52 -0.57
C ALA A 53 -19.78 18.92 -1.99
N LEU A 54 -18.59 18.46 -2.41
CA LEU A 54 -18.05 18.68 -3.75
C LEU A 54 -18.54 17.64 -4.76
N THR A 55 -19.38 16.70 -4.33
CA THR A 55 -19.88 15.59 -5.15
C THR A 55 -21.41 15.64 -5.23
N SER A 56 -21.93 16.75 -5.78
CA SER A 56 -23.36 17.08 -5.83
C SER A 56 -24.25 16.06 -6.58
N ASN A 57 -23.68 15.04 -7.25
CA ASN A 57 -24.39 13.90 -7.86
C ASN A 57 -23.60 12.57 -7.69
N THR A 58 -23.10 12.27 -6.49
CA THR A 58 -22.28 11.07 -6.26
C THR A 58 -23.08 9.79 -6.44
N THR A 59 -22.79 9.03 -7.49
CA THR A 59 -23.11 7.60 -7.54
C THR A 59 -22.03 6.82 -6.77
N SER A 60 -22.37 5.63 -6.27
CA SER A 60 -21.40 4.70 -5.69
C SER A 60 -20.18 4.53 -6.61
N GLU A 61 -20.42 4.39 -7.93
CA GLU A 61 -19.37 4.20 -8.93
C GLU A 61 -18.35 5.35 -9.00
N LEU A 62 -18.79 6.61 -8.91
CA LEU A 62 -17.88 7.75 -8.94
C LEU A 62 -17.03 7.78 -7.67
N LEU A 63 -17.66 7.55 -6.53
CA LEU A 63 -16.99 7.52 -5.23
C LEU A 63 -15.94 6.40 -5.18
N GLU A 64 -16.30 5.20 -5.63
CA GLU A 64 -15.40 4.06 -5.77
C GLU A 64 -14.16 4.44 -6.59
N LYS A 65 -14.34 5.06 -7.77
CA LYS A 65 -13.22 5.48 -8.62
C LYS A 65 -12.33 6.53 -7.96
N LEU A 66 -12.92 7.53 -7.28
CA LEU A 66 -12.16 8.58 -6.59
C LEU A 66 -11.35 8.00 -5.44
N VAL A 67 -11.93 7.10 -4.66
CA VAL A 67 -11.23 6.41 -3.58
C VAL A 67 -10.09 5.56 -4.12
N ILE A 68 -10.33 4.74 -5.16
CA ILE A 68 -9.28 3.95 -5.82
C ILE A 68 -8.13 4.86 -6.28
N THR A 69 -8.46 6.00 -6.88
CA THR A 69 -7.48 6.96 -7.39
C THR A 69 -6.61 7.51 -6.26
N ALA A 70 -7.24 7.96 -5.15
CA ALA A 70 -6.52 8.52 -4.02
C ALA A 70 -5.61 7.48 -3.32
N PHE A 71 -6.09 6.25 -3.13
CA PHE A 71 -5.27 5.18 -2.54
C PHE A 71 -4.09 4.80 -3.44
N ASN A 72 -4.33 4.62 -4.74
CA ASN A 72 -3.27 4.24 -5.67
C ASN A 72 -2.26 5.37 -5.87
N ASP A 73 -2.67 6.64 -5.83
CA ASP A 73 -1.77 7.79 -5.80
C ASP A 73 -0.87 7.79 -4.54
N ALA A 74 -1.46 7.59 -3.35
CA ALA A 74 -0.69 7.50 -2.10
C ALA A 74 0.33 6.35 -2.17
N PHE A 75 -0.11 5.18 -2.62
CA PHE A 75 0.73 3.99 -2.74
C PHE A 75 1.84 4.16 -3.79
N HIS A 76 1.55 4.83 -4.91
CA HIS A 76 2.55 5.14 -5.93
C HIS A 76 3.65 6.06 -5.38
N GLN A 77 3.31 7.02 -4.51
CA GLN A 77 4.30 7.87 -3.84
C GLN A 77 5.22 7.06 -2.92
N ILE A 78 4.68 6.11 -2.14
CA ILE A 78 5.46 5.18 -1.32
C ILE A 78 6.46 4.43 -2.20
N ASN A 79 6.00 3.81 -3.29
CA ASN A 79 6.85 3.03 -4.20
C ASN A 79 7.92 3.88 -4.88
N THR A 80 7.56 5.11 -5.26
CA THR A 80 8.51 6.06 -5.87
C THR A 80 9.61 6.44 -4.88
N GLU A 81 9.26 6.72 -3.63
CA GLU A 81 10.23 7.10 -2.60
C GLU A 81 11.10 5.91 -2.17
N ALA A 82 10.51 4.74 -1.97
CA ALA A 82 11.23 3.51 -1.68
C ALA A 82 12.25 3.20 -2.79
N SER A 83 11.85 3.33 -4.06
CA SER A 83 12.73 3.13 -5.22
C SER A 83 13.87 4.16 -5.27
N LYS A 84 13.59 5.44 -5.00
CA LYS A 84 14.62 6.49 -4.92
C LYS A 84 15.61 6.22 -3.79
N MET A 85 15.12 5.83 -2.61
CA MET A 85 15.98 5.49 -1.48
C MET A 85 16.86 4.28 -1.80
N MET A 86 16.27 3.22 -2.35
CA MET A 86 16.98 2.01 -2.74
C MET A 86 18.04 2.34 -3.81
N SER A 87 17.72 3.12 -4.83
CA SER A 87 18.66 3.56 -5.85
C SER A 87 19.83 4.36 -5.27
N ASN A 88 19.56 5.31 -4.37
CA ASN A 88 20.60 6.09 -3.69
C ASN A 88 21.49 5.22 -2.80
N MET A 89 20.90 4.26 -2.11
CA MET A 89 21.61 3.30 -1.27
C MET A 89 22.46 2.35 -2.11
N LEU A 90 21.90 1.83 -3.20
CA LEU A 90 22.61 1.01 -4.19
C LEU A 90 23.73 1.81 -4.84
N GLY A 91 23.54 3.08 -5.23
CA GLY A 91 24.62 3.93 -5.74
C GLY A 91 25.78 4.10 -4.76
N LYS A 92 25.50 4.16 -3.46
CA LYS A 92 26.54 4.15 -2.40
C LYS A 92 27.17 2.77 -2.24
N LEU A 93 26.40 1.69 -2.41
CA LEU A 93 26.82 0.28 -2.29
C LEU A 93 27.48 -0.29 -3.54
N THR A 94 27.19 0.17 -4.76
CA THR A 94 27.72 -0.31 -6.04
C THR A 94 29.20 0.02 -6.20
N SER A 95 29.70 0.99 -5.43
CA SER A 95 31.14 1.19 -5.22
C SER A 95 31.81 0.03 -4.46
N LYS A 96 31.05 -0.91 -3.85
CA LYS A 96 31.58 -1.99 -2.99
C LYS A 96 30.95 -3.39 -3.15
N LEU A 97 29.76 -3.54 -3.73
CA LEU A 97 29.03 -4.83 -3.74
C LEU A 97 28.18 -5.05 -5.00
N SER A 98 28.75 -4.80 -6.17
CA SER A 98 28.09 -4.81 -7.49
C SER A 98 27.63 -6.19 -8.01
N LYS A 99 27.57 -7.23 -7.16
CA LYS A 99 27.39 -8.64 -7.59
C LYS A 99 26.21 -9.41 -6.97
N MET A 100 25.41 -8.81 -6.09
CA MET A 100 24.15 -9.44 -5.66
C MET A 100 23.07 -9.17 -6.71
N LYS A 101 22.99 -10.03 -7.72
CA LYS A 101 21.73 -10.25 -8.44
C LYS A 101 20.94 -11.28 -7.64
N TYR A 102 19.70 -10.96 -7.28
CA TYR A 102 18.77 -11.92 -6.70
C TYR A 102 17.82 -12.41 -7.80
N PRO A 103 18.22 -13.37 -8.66
CA PRO A 103 17.42 -13.86 -9.80
C PRO A 103 16.11 -14.56 -9.40
N GLN A 104 15.83 -14.64 -8.10
CA GLN A 104 14.60 -15.21 -7.57
C GLN A 104 13.53 -14.16 -7.27
N LEU A 105 13.88 -12.86 -7.18
CA LEU A 105 12.89 -11.78 -6.96
C LEU A 105 11.89 -11.67 -8.11
N ASP A 106 12.37 -11.79 -9.36
CA ASP A 106 11.51 -11.74 -10.56
C ASP A 106 10.42 -12.83 -10.55
N LYS A 107 10.62 -13.95 -9.82
CA LYS A 107 9.64 -15.04 -9.68
C LYS A 107 8.58 -14.78 -8.61
N ILE A 108 8.82 -13.83 -7.71
CA ILE A 108 7.80 -13.36 -6.73
C ILE A 108 6.77 -12.53 -7.47
N ASP A 109 7.22 -11.62 -8.34
CA ASP A 109 6.35 -10.74 -9.12
C ASP A 109 5.33 -11.55 -9.94
N ASP A 110 5.74 -12.67 -10.56
CA ASP A 110 4.84 -13.54 -11.32
C ASP A 110 3.82 -14.31 -10.45
N LYS A 111 4.23 -14.76 -9.25
CA LYS A 111 3.37 -15.55 -8.34
C LYS A 111 2.38 -14.69 -7.58
N VAL A 112 2.86 -13.56 -7.06
CA VAL A 112 2.06 -12.66 -6.23
C VAL A 112 1.25 -11.72 -7.11
N GLY A 113 1.78 -11.28 -8.27
CA GLY A 113 1.18 -10.27 -9.15
C GLY A 113 -0.25 -10.54 -9.60
N ASN A 114 -0.66 -11.81 -9.70
CA ASN A 114 -2.03 -12.21 -10.07
C ASN A 114 -2.95 -12.53 -8.88
N ALA A 115 -2.43 -12.52 -7.65
CA ALA A 115 -3.24 -12.75 -6.46
C ALA A 115 -4.17 -11.57 -6.19
N GLU A 116 -5.32 -11.87 -5.59
CA GLU A 116 -6.30 -10.89 -5.15
C GLU A 116 -6.56 -11.06 -3.66
N PHE A 117 -6.63 -9.93 -2.95
CA PHE A 117 -6.81 -9.91 -1.50
C PHE A 117 -8.03 -9.07 -1.19
N ASP A 118 -9.09 -9.75 -0.72
CA ASP A 118 -10.35 -9.12 -0.37
C ASP A 118 -10.34 -8.61 1.08
N GLY A 119 -11.03 -7.52 1.34
CA GLY A 119 -11.31 -7.03 2.69
C GLY A 119 -12.66 -6.34 2.72
N SER A 120 -13.44 -6.61 3.77
CA SER A 120 -14.77 -6.05 3.93
C SER A 120 -14.95 -5.39 5.29
N ALA A 121 -15.93 -4.49 5.38
CA ALA A 121 -16.33 -3.83 6.61
C ALA A 121 -17.86 -3.62 6.64
N GLY A 122 -18.41 -3.43 7.85
CA GLY A 122 -19.82 -3.06 8.03
C GLY A 122 -20.83 -4.14 7.62
N GLY A 123 -20.42 -5.41 7.49
CA GLY A 123 -21.29 -6.46 6.93
C GLY A 123 -21.37 -6.44 5.41
N ASN A 124 -20.24 -6.17 4.74
CA ASN A 124 -20.08 -6.03 3.28
C ASN A 124 -20.65 -4.72 2.70
N LEU A 125 -20.89 -3.72 3.54
CA LEU A 125 -21.25 -2.37 3.09
C LEU A 125 -20.11 -1.70 2.31
N VAL A 126 -18.85 -2.05 2.65
CA VAL A 126 -17.67 -1.67 1.87
C VAL A 126 -16.81 -2.90 1.66
N ASN A 127 -16.45 -3.17 0.41
CA ASN A 127 -15.56 -4.26 0.02
C ASN A 127 -14.42 -3.70 -0.83
N ILE A 128 -13.18 -4.09 -0.54
CA ILE A 128 -11.97 -3.68 -1.26
C ILE A 128 -11.24 -4.93 -1.74
N ILE A 129 -10.73 -4.90 -2.97
CA ILE A 129 -9.84 -5.92 -3.51
C ILE A 129 -8.50 -5.28 -3.82
N LEU A 130 -7.42 -5.76 -3.20
CA LEU A 130 -6.05 -5.44 -3.58
C LEU A 130 -5.55 -6.46 -4.60
N ASN A 131 -4.73 -6.02 -5.55
CA ASN A 131 -3.97 -6.93 -6.41
C ASN A 131 -2.63 -7.33 -5.79
N GLY A 132 -1.93 -8.24 -6.46
CA GLY A 132 -0.58 -8.70 -6.14
C GLY A 132 0.50 -7.64 -5.98
N ASN A 133 0.24 -6.43 -6.46
CA ASN A 133 1.17 -5.31 -6.36
C ASN A 133 0.80 -4.38 -5.19
N GLY A 134 -0.23 -4.70 -4.41
CA GLY A 134 -0.71 -3.89 -3.29
C GLY A 134 -1.59 -2.70 -3.69
N ASN A 135 -1.89 -2.53 -4.98
CA ASN A 135 -2.81 -1.49 -5.44
C ASN A 135 -4.26 -1.94 -5.24
N ILE A 136 -5.15 -0.98 -4.99
CA ILE A 136 -6.58 -1.26 -5.02
C ILE A 136 -6.99 -1.53 -6.48
N LYS A 137 -7.53 -2.73 -6.71
CA LYS A 137 -8.09 -3.19 -7.97
C LYS A 137 -9.57 -2.78 -8.11
N SER A 138 -10.35 -2.97 -7.06
CA SER A 138 -11.77 -2.62 -7.05
C SER A 138 -12.26 -2.27 -5.64
N ILE A 139 -13.29 -1.46 -5.59
CA ILE A 139 -14.05 -1.14 -4.37
C ILE A 139 -15.53 -1.30 -4.71
N THR A 140 -16.32 -1.80 -3.77
CA THR A 140 -17.78 -1.78 -3.82
C THR A 140 -18.28 -1.06 -2.58
N ILE A 141 -19.10 -0.03 -2.76
CA ILE A 141 -19.69 0.78 -1.68
C ILE A 141 -21.21 0.67 -1.77
N ASP A 142 -21.84 0.23 -0.69
CA ASP A 142 -23.28 0.18 -0.57
C ASP A 142 -23.88 1.60 -0.47
N SER A 143 -24.98 1.84 -1.17
CA SER A 143 -25.62 3.16 -1.22
C SER A 143 -26.08 3.67 0.15
N SER A 144 -26.32 2.78 1.13
CA SER A 144 -26.74 3.17 2.47
C SER A 144 -25.68 3.96 3.24
N VAL A 145 -24.40 3.81 2.92
CA VAL A 145 -23.29 4.48 3.65
C VAL A 145 -22.77 5.74 2.95
N ILE A 146 -23.21 6.03 1.71
CA ILE A 146 -22.70 7.17 0.93
C ILE A 146 -23.04 8.52 1.58
N ASN A 147 -24.17 8.60 2.28
CA ASN A 147 -24.63 9.85 2.90
C ASN A 147 -24.06 10.07 4.32
N ASP A 148 -23.33 9.08 4.86
CA ASP A 148 -22.67 9.18 6.16
C ASP A 148 -21.16 9.17 5.96
N GLN A 149 -20.59 10.37 5.84
CA GLN A 149 -19.17 10.55 5.56
C GLN A 149 -18.28 9.84 6.58
N ALA A 150 -18.56 10.02 7.88
CA ALA A 150 -17.73 9.48 8.94
C ALA A 150 -17.79 7.94 8.94
N MET A 151 -18.98 7.38 8.77
CA MET A 151 -19.13 5.93 8.66
C MET A 151 -18.41 5.38 7.41
N LEU A 152 -18.53 6.04 6.26
CA LEU A 152 -17.85 5.62 5.04
C LEU A 152 -16.32 5.64 5.22
N GLU A 153 -15.78 6.72 5.77
CA GLU A 153 -14.34 6.85 6.04
C GLU A 153 -13.84 5.72 6.96
N ASP A 154 -14.56 5.43 8.05
CA ASP A 154 -14.22 4.34 8.96
C ASP A 154 -14.28 2.96 8.28
N LEU A 155 -15.33 2.70 7.50
CA LEU A 155 -15.49 1.44 6.78
C LEU A 155 -14.39 1.23 5.72
N LEU A 156 -13.96 2.31 5.05
CA LEU A 156 -12.83 2.25 4.12
C LEU A 156 -11.52 1.89 4.83
N VAL A 157 -11.25 2.47 6.01
CA VAL A 157 -10.07 2.10 6.81
C VAL A 157 -10.09 0.61 7.17
N VAL A 158 -11.23 0.12 7.66
CA VAL A 158 -11.36 -1.27 8.14
C VAL A 158 -11.26 -2.26 6.97
N SER A 159 -12.00 -2.02 5.88
CA SER A 159 -11.99 -2.91 4.70
C SER A 159 -10.60 -2.96 4.06
N TYR A 160 -9.92 -1.81 3.93
CA TYR A 160 -8.55 -1.75 3.44
C TYR A 160 -7.60 -2.51 4.36
N SER A 161 -7.67 -2.30 5.69
CA SER A 161 -6.80 -2.99 6.65
C SER A 161 -6.97 -4.51 6.58
N ASN A 162 -8.20 -5.00 6.42
CA ASN A 162 -8.48 -6.42 6.25
C ASN A 162 -7.83 -6.99 4.98
N ALA A 163 -7.96 -6.30 3.85
CA ALA A 163 -7.32 -6.70 2.60
C ALA A 163 -5.79 -6.66 2.70
N LYS A 164 -5.25 -5.60 3.28
CA LYS A 164 -3.81 -5.38 3.47
C LYS A 164 -3.17 -6.45 4.36
N ARG A 165 -3.83 -6.89 5.44
CA ARG A 165 -3.33 -7.98 6.28
C ARG A 165 -3.18 -9.29 5.52
N LYS A 166 -4.13 -9.62 4.65
CA LYS A 166 -4.06 -10.80 3.78
C LYS A 166 -2.91 -10.66 2.77
N PHE A 167 -2.81 -9.51 2.12
CA PHE A 167 -1.71 -9.17 1.21
C PHE A 167 -0.33 -9.31 1.89
N ASP A 168 -0.16 -8.76 3.09
CA ASP A 168 1.10 -8.80 3.83
C ASP A 168 1.47 -10.22 4.26
N SER A 169 0.48 -10.99 4.72
CA SER A 169 0.66 -12.39 5.08
C SER A 169 1.14 -13.22 3.90
N GLU A 170 0.49 -13.08 2.73
CA GLU A 170 0.85 -13.85 1.55
C GLU A 170 2.21 -13.44 0.98
N THR A 171 2.48 -12.13 0.93
CA THR A 171 3.78 -11.59 0.49
C THR A 171 4.90 -12.09 1.41
N SER A 172 4.67 -12.12 2.73
CA SER A 172 5.63 -12.64 3.70
C SER A 172 5.87 -14.14 3.55
N ASN A 173 4.81 -14.92 3.32
CA ASN A 173 4.89 -16.35 3.05
C ASN A 173 5.69 -16.64 1.77
N ALA A 174 5.34 -15.97 0.66
CA ALA A 174 6.02 -16.13 -0.63
C ALA A 174 7.52 -15.79 -0.54
N MET A 175 7.88 -14.76 0.21
CA MET A 175 9.28 -14.39 0.47
C MET A 175 9.99 -15.46 1.31
N SER A 176 9.34 -15.99 2.35
CA SER A 176 9.91 -17.02 3.23
C SER A 176 10.16 -18.33 2.50
N ASP A 177 9.22 -18.75 1.65
CA ASP A 177 9.35 -19.93 0.79
C ASP A 177 10.52 -19.79 -0.18
N LEU A 178 10.72 -18.59 -0.74
CA LEU A 178 11.78 -18.31 -1.69
C LEU A 178 13.18 -18.26 -1.06
N LEU A 179 13.29 -17.79 0.19
CA LEU A 179 14.54 -17.76 0.95
C LEU A 179 14.92 -19.12 1.57
N GLY A 180 14.20 -20.19 1.22
CA GLY A 180 14.49 -21.55 1.67
C GLY A 180 14.04 -21.85 3.10
N GLY A 181 13.18 -20.99 3.68
CA GLY A 181 12.57 -21.17 4.99
C GLY A 181 11.17 -21.81 4.95
N GLY A 182 10.71 -22.21 3.76
CA GLY A 182 9.39 -22.85 3.59
C GLY A 182 9.22 -23.98 4.59
N LYS A 183 8.06 -23.98 5.26
CA LYS A 183 7.67 -24.90 6.34
C LYS A 183 8.43 -26.21 6.25
N SER A 184 9.38 -26.38 7.16
CA SER A 184 9.83 -27.68 7.61
C SER A 184 8.58 -28.51 7.92
N VAL A 185 8.18 -29.36 6.97
CA VAL A 185 7.20 -30.41 7.18
C VAL A 185 7.86 -31.40 8.14
N PHE A 186 7.65 -31.18 9.42
CA PHE A 186 7.73 -32.19 10.49
C PHE A 186 6.55 -31.96 11.43
#